data_AF-A0A4D4J4S0-F1
#
_entry.id   AF-A0A4D4J4S0-F1
#
_cell.length_a   1.000
_cell.length_b   1.000
_cell.length_c   1.000
_cell.angle_alpha   90.00
_cell.angle_beta   90.00
_cell.angle_gamma   90.00
#
_symmetry.space_group_name_H-M   'P 1'
#
loop_
_entity.id
_entity.type
_entity.pdbx_description
1 polymer ?
#
loop_
_entity_poly.entity_id
_entity_poly.type
_entity_poly.pdbx_seq_one_letter_code
_entity_poly.pdbx_strand_id
1 'polypeptide(L)'
;MRSIFATAKDDEIIRRNPCRIKGADKSEAGKRTVALPALLVPELRRHLAEFVGVDGGSLVFTSPEGARLRRANFRRSVKWDDNKRKAGLPPEFHFHDLRHTGNQLAAEAGASTRELMYRMGHSTLRAAMVYQHATSKRDREIAAEMDRRAKAAMSKKQARGVGRRGGGKAKG
;
A
#
# COMPACT_ATOMS: atom_id res chain seq x y z
N MET A 1 16.85 9.59 -9.78
CA MET A 1 17.09 8.79 -11.01
C MET A 1 17.32 7.31 -10.72
N ARG A 2 18.27 6.93 -9.84
CA ARG A 2 18.55 5.52 -9.50
C ARG A 2 17.38 4.75 -8.86
N SER A 3 16.56 5.36 -7.99
CA SER A 3 15.40 4.67 -7.40
C SER A 3 14.31 4.40 -8.43
N ILE A 4 14.04 5.35 -9.32
CA ILE A 4 13.10 5.19 -10.45
C ILE A 4 13.52 4.01 -11.31
N PHE A 5 14.82 3.90 -11.61
CA PHE A 5 15.35 2.78 -12.38
C PHE A 5 15.57 1.51 -11.54
N ALA A 6 15.52 1.58 -10.22
CA ALA A 6 15.56 0.41 -9.33
C ALA A 6 14.17 -0.19 -9.28
N THR A 7 13.16 0.63 -9.01
CA THR A 7 11.74 0.31 -9.17
C THR A 7 11.46 -0.17 -10.59
N ALA A 8 11.83 0.55 -11.64
CA ALA A 8 11.59 0.09 -13.02
C ALA A 8 12.34 -1.20 -13.38
N LYS A 9 13.47 -1.50 -12.72
CA LYS A 9 14.13 -2.81 -12.87
C LYS A 9 13.38 -3.89 -12.08
N ASP A 10 12.99 -3.58 -10.84
CA ASP A 10 12.30 -4.50 -9.95
C ASP A 10 10.87 -4.80 -10.48
N ASP A 11 10.25 -3.84 -11.18
CA ASP A 11 8.97 -3.92 -11.92
C ASP A 11 9.17 -4.47 -13.36
N GLU A 12 10.37 -4.95 -13.69
CA GLU A 12 10.77 -5.53 -15.01
C GLU A 12 10.61 -4.64 -16.25
N ILE A 13 10.22 -3.37 -16.10
CA ILE A 13 10.15 -2.37 -17.18
C ILE A 13 11.51 -2.19 -17.87
N ILE A 14 12.62 -2.37 -17.14
CA ILE A 14 13.98 -2.36 -17.71
C ILE A 14 14.80 -3.56 -17.21
N ARG A 15 15.60 -4.15 -18.11
CA ARG A 15 16.41 -5.35 -17.81
C ARG A 15 17.44 -5.14 -16.68
N ARG A 16 17.97 -3.92 -16.52
CA ARG A 16 18.89 -3.56 -15.44
C ARG A 16 18.82 -2.08 -15.12
N ASN A 17 18.97 -1.75 -13.84
CA ASN A 17 19.16 -0.37 -13.40
C ASN A 17 20.54 0.12 -13.89
N PRO A 18 20.60 1.15 -14.76
CA PRO A 18 21.86 1.66 -15.30
C PRO A 18 22.68 2.45 -14.26
N CYS A 19 22.08 2.85 -13.14
CA CYS A 19 22.80 3.55 -12.06
C CYS A 19 23.29 2.53 -11.01
N ARG A 20 24.62 2.41 -10.83
CA ARG A 20 25.25 1.41 -9.93
C ARG A 20 26.27 2.01 -8.96
N ILE A 21 26.04 3.23 -8.48
CA ILE A 21 26.94 3.93 -7.54
C ILE A 21 26.60 3.55 -6.09
N LYS A 22 27.51 2.86 -5.40
CA LYS A 22 27.37 2.38 -4.02
C LYS A 22 27.26 3.56 -3.03
N GLY A 23 26.24 3.58 -2.17
CA GLY A 23 26.03 4.65 -1.16
C GLY A 23 25.19 5.84 -1.63
N ALA A 24 25.15 6.10 -2.95
CA ALA A 24 24.27 7.11 -3.54
C ALA A 24 22.81 6.65 -3.70
N ASP A 25 22.43 5.49 -3.14
CA ASP A 25 21.11 4.86 -3.25
C ASP A 25 20.12 5.17 -2.13
N LYS A 26 20.60 5.58 -0.95
CA LYS A 26 19.71 5.90 0.16
C LYS A 26 19.42 7.40 0.12
N SER A 27 18.45 7.79 -0.71
CA SER A 27 17.84 9.12 -0.54
C SER A 27 17.17 9.19 0.83
N GLU A 28 17.03 10.39 1.39
CA GLU A 28 16.28 10.59 2.65
C GLU A 28 14.85 10.03 2.57
N ALA A 29 14.25 9.97 1.37
CA ALA A 29 12.97 9.28 1.12
C ALA A 29 12.97 7.76 1.41
N GLY A 30 14.15 7.13 1.51
CA GLY A 30 14.32 5.74 1.91
C GLY A 30 14.09 5.51 3.41
N LYS A 31 14.28 6.54 4.26
CA LYS A 31 13.97 6.50 5.69
C LYS A 31 12.57 7.06 5.90
N ARG A 32 11.68 6.23 6.43
CA ARG A 32 10.27 6.64 6.65
C ARG A 32 9.61 5.77 7.70
N THR A 33 8.63 6.34 8.36
CA THR A 33 7.78 5.65 9.32
C THR A 33 6.55 5.15 8.58
N VAL A 34 6.30 3.85 8.59
CA VAL A 34 5.10 3.26 7.98
C VAL A 34 4.26 2.66 9.08
N ALA A 35 2.99 3.05 9.15
CA ALA A 35 2.04 2.42 10.05
C ALA A 35 1.79 0.97 9.60
N LEU A 36 1.96 0.04 10.53
CA LEU A 36 1.64 -1.37 10.36
C LEU A 36 0.17 -1.62 10.70
N PRO A 37 -0.53 -2.50 9.97
CA PRO A 37 -1.84 -2.99 10.38
C PRO A 37 -1.80 -3.59 11.80
N ALA A 38 -2.81 -3.30 12.62
CA ALA A 38 -2.88 -3.78 14.00
C ALA A 38 -2.78 -5.31 14.10
N LEU A 39 -3.29 -6.02 13.09
CA LEU A 39 -3.19 -7.48 12.96
C LEU A 39 -1.75 -8.01 13.01
N LEU A 40 -0.77 -7.24 12.52
CA LEU A 40 0.64 -7.68 12.46
C LEU A 40 1.40 -7.39 13.76
N VAL A 41 0.85 -6.56 14.65
CA VAL A 41 1.56 -6.12 15.87
C VAL A 41 1.84 -7.28 16.82
N PRO A 42 0.91 -8.20 17.12
CA PRO A 42 1.19 -9.36 17.97
C PRO A 42 2.28 -10.27 17.39
N GLU A 43 2.22 -10.53 16.08
CA GLU A 43 3.20 -11.36 15.38
C GLU A 43 4.61 -10.75 15.43
N LEU A 44 4.72 -9.44 15.21
CA LEU A 44 5.99 -8.73 15.30
C LEU A 44 6.53 -8.72 16.73
N ARG A 45 5.67 -8.50 17.74
CA ARG A 45 6.08 -8.55 19.16
C ARG A 45 6.62 -9.92 19.53
N ARG A 46 5.93 -10.99 19.12
CA ARG A 46 6.40 -12.37 19.34
C ARG A 46 7.76 -12.58 18.69
N HIS A 47 7.91 -12.16 17.43
CA HIS A 47 9.17 -12.30 16.71
C HIS A 47 10.33 -11.56 17.39
N LEU A 48 10.10 -10.33 17.84
CA LEU A 48 11.10 -9.53 18.57
C LEU A 48 11.51 -10.19 19.89
N ALA A 49 10.57 -10.80 20.60
CA ALA A 49 10.85 -11.47 21.88
C ALA A 49 11.60 -12.80 21.71
N GLU A 50 11.28 -13.57 20.67
CA GLU A 50 11.81 -14.93 20.49
C GLU A 50 13.11 -14.97 19.68
N PHE A 51 13.30 -14.07 18.71
CA PHE A 51 14.35 -14.21 17.70
C PHE A 51 15.33 -13.03 17.63
N VAL A 52 15.13 -11.96 18.40
CA VAL A 52 15.97 -10.75 18.31
C VAL A 52 16.75 -10.55 19.61
N GLY A 53 18.04 -10.27 19.47
CA GLY A 53 18.92 -9.99 20.60
C GLY A 53 18.51 -8.71 21.34
N VAL A 54 18.89 -8.63 22.61
CA VAL A 54 18.56 -7.49 23.49
C VAL A 54 19.31 -6.20 23.13
N ASP A 55 20.37 -6.30 22.32
CA ASP A 55 21.14 -5.14 21.85
C ASP A 55 20.36 -4.33 20.80
N GLY A 56 20.42 -3.00 20.89
CA GLY A 56 19.72 -2.10 19.98
C GLY A 56 20.20 -2.15 18.52
N GLY A 57 21.38 -2.74 18.26
CA GLY A 57 21.92 -3.03 16.94
C GLY A 57 21.55 -4.42 16.39
N SER A 58 20.78 -5.22 17.14
CA SER A 58 20.39 -6.58 16.74
C SER A 58 19.56 -6.57 15.46
N LEU A 59 19.83 -7.55 14.60
CA LEU A 59 19.08 -7.72 13.37
C LEU A 59 17.69 -8.29 13.70
N VAL A 60 16.65 -7.63 13.20
CA VAL A 60 15.27 -8.10 13.38
C VAL A 60 15.01 -9.37 12.56
N PHE A 61 15.55 -9.47 11.34
CA PHE A 61 15.39 -10.65 10.49
C PHE A 61 16.76 -11.19 10.07
N THR A 62 17.01 -12.46 10.38
CA THR A 62 18.27 -13.15 10.12
C THR A 62 18.08 -14.40 9.28
N SER A 63 19.17 -14.98 8.79
CA SER A 63 19.15 -16.37 8.34
C SER A 63 18.91 -17.31 9.53
N PRO A 64 18.60 -18.60 9.29
CA PRO A 64 18.47 -19.59 10.37
C PRO A 64 19.71 -19.65 11.29
N GLU A 65 20.87 -19.29 10.77
CA GLU A 65 22.16 -19.25 11.49
C GLU A 65 22.44 -17.89 12.17
N GLY A 66 21.46 -16.98 12.22
CA GLY A 66 21.60 -15.66 12.87
C GLY A 66 22.32 -14.59 12.03
N ALA A 67 22.72 -14.90 10.79
CA ALA A 67 23.46 -13.97 9.95
C ALA A 67 22.56 -12.99 9.17
N ARG A 68 23.16 -11.92 8.63
CA ARG A 68 22.48 -10.98 7.74
C ARG A 68 21.96 -11.68 6.48
N LEU A 69 20.67 -11.53 6.19
CA LEU A 69 20.09 -12.00 4.94
C LEU A 69 20.68 -11.23 3.74
N ARG A 70 21.33 -11.94 2.82
CA ARG A 70 21.87 -11.39 1.57
C ARG A 70 20.89 -11.61 0.43
N ARG A 71 20.71 -10.61 -0.45
CA ARG A 71 19.77 -10.69 -1.60
C ARG A 71 20.00 -11.93 -2.47
N ALA A 72 21.26 -12.32 -2.69
CA ALA A 72 21.61 -13.49 -3.52
C ALA A 72 21.11 -14.83 -2.93
N ASN A 73 21.06 -14.94 -1.60
CA ASN A 73 20.71 -16.20 -0.93
C ASN A 73 19.34 -16.18 -0.27
N PHE A 74 18.68 -15.00 -0.20
CA PHE A 74 17.41 -14.80 0.49
C PHE A 74 16.38 -15.87 0.17
N ARG A 75 16.10 -16.10 -1.13
CA ARG A 75 15.08 -17.07 -1.59
C ARG A 75 15.30 -18.46 -0.99
N ARG A 76 16.56 -18.91 -0.92
CA ARG A 76 16.95 -20.19 -0.33
C ARG A 76 16.88 -20.14 1.20
N SER A 77 17.44 -19.10 1.82
CA SER A 77 17.50 -18.94 3.27
C SER A 77 16.12 -18.91 3.92
N VAL A 78 15.13 -18.30 3.27
CA VAL A 78 13.75 -18.25 3.78
C VAL A 78 12.85 -19.35 3.22
N LYS A 79 13.40 -20.32 2.47
CA LYS A 79 12.64 -21.39 1.80
C LYS A 79 11.42 -20.87 1.03
N TRP A 80 11.63 -19.80 0.24
CA TRP A 80 10.55 -19.05 -0.39
C TRP A 80 9.60 -19.92 -1.21
N ASP A 81 10.14 -20.83 -2.04
CA ASP A 81 9.32 -21.67 -2.92
C ASP A 81 8.43 -22.65 -2.13
N ASP A 82 8.94 -23.20 -1.03
CA ASP A 82 8.14 -24.04 -0.14
C ASP A 82 7.05 -23.24 0.56
N ASN A 83 7.36 -22.02 1.00
CA ASN A 83 6.38 -21.16 1.65
C ASN A 83 5.29 -20.70 0.68
N LYS A 84 5.63 -20.40 -0.58
CA LYS A 84 4.63 -20.13 -1.62
C LYS A 84 3.70 -21.31 -1.84
N ARG A 85 4.26 -22.52 -1.97
CA ARG A 85 3.48 -23.75 -2.15
C ARG A 85 2.52 -23.97 -0.98
N LYS A 86 3.00 -23.79 0.25
CA LYS A 86 2.17 -23.90 1.47
C LYS A 86 1.07 -22.84 1.54
N ALA A 87 1.34 -21.64 1.02
CA ALA A 87 0.38 -20.54 0.95
C ALA A 87 -0.58 -20.63 -0.26
N GLY A 88 -0.44 -21.64 -1.12
CA GLY A 88 -1.25 -21.75 -2.35
C GLY A 88 -0.95 -20.68 -3.40
N LEU A 89 0.22 -20.04 -3.34
CA LEU A 89 0.62 -19.01 -4.29
C LEU A 89 1.23 -19.61 -5.56
N PRO A 90 1.06 -18.95 -6.71
CA PRO A 90 1.50 -19.51 -7.98
C PRO A 90 3.03 -19.55 -8.11
N PRO A 91 3.59 -20.45 -8.96
CA PRO A 91 5.03 -20.63 -9.11
C PRO A 91 5.79 -19.37 -9.54
N GLU A 92 5.15 -18.51 -10.31
CA GLU A 92 5.67 -17.23 -10.79
C GLU A 92 5.63 -16.11 -9.74
N PHE A 93 4.91 -16.29 -8.62
CA PHE A 93 4.83 -15.26 -7.59
C PHE A 93 6.21 -14.96 -6.99
N HIS A 94 6.66 -13.73 -7.07
CA HIS A 94 7.96 -13.27 -6.63
C HIS A 94 7.85 -12.57 -5.28
N PHE A 95 8.97 -12.51 -4.55
CA PHE A 95 8.98 -11.82 -3.26
C PHE A 95 8.65 -10.32 -3.38
N HIS A 96 8.94 -9.72 -4.53
CA HIS A 96 8.61 -8.32 -4.80
C HIS A 96 7.09 -8.10 -4.95
N ASP A 97 6.35 -9.13 -5.36
CA ASP A 97 4.90 -9.04 -5.54
C ASP A 97 4.18 -8.74 -4.23
N LEU A 98 4.72 -9.17 -3.08
CA LEU A 98 4.20 -8.78 -1.76
C LEU A 98 4.14 -7.26 -1.57
N ARG A 99 5.15 -6.55 -2.11
CA ARG A 99 5.19 -5.09 -2.06
C ARG A 99 4.19 -4.48 -3.02
N HIS A 100 4.05 -5.03 -4.23
CA HIS A 100 3.01 -4.62 -5.18
C HIS A 100 1.61 -4.79 -4.59
N THR A 101 1.31 -5.96 -4.02
CA THR A 101 0.04 -6.25 -3.34
C THR A 101 -0.20 -5.29 -2.18
N GLY A 102 0.80 -5.03 -1.33
CA GLY A 102 0.66 -4.08 -0.23
C GLY A 102 0.33 -2.65 -0.68
N ASN A 103 0.88 -2.21 -1.81
CA ASN A 103 0.57 -0.89 -2.38
C ASN A 103 -0.81 -0.86 -3.03
N GLN A 104 -1.19 -1.93 -3.73
CA GLN A 104 -2.53 -2.08 -4.32
C GLN A 104 -3.61 -2.01 -3.23
N LEU A 105 -3.44 -2.74 -2.13
CA LEU A 105 -4.36 -2.70 -0.99
C LEU A 105 -4.44 -1.30 -0.35
N ALA A 106 -3.31 -0.58 -0.27
CA ALA A 106 -3.31 0.79 0.22
C ALA A 106 -4.07 1.75 -0.71
N ALA A 107 -3.92 1.59 -2.03
CA ALA A 107 -4.64 2.38 -3.02
C ALA A 107 -6.15 2.09 -2.98
N GLU A 108 -6.54 0.81 -2.85
CA GLU A 108 -7.94 0.39 -2.69
C GLU A 108 -8.57 0.92 -1.39
N ALA A 109 -7.79 1.01 -0.31
CA ALA A 109 -8.21 1.62 0.95
C ALA A 109 -8.39 3.16 0.83
N GLY A 110 -8.01 3.76 -0.30
CA GLY A 110 -8.20 5.18 -0.59
C GLY A 110 -6.99 6.06 -0.28
N ALA A 111 -5.79 5.49 -0.14
CA ALA A 111 -4.59 6.29 0.00
C ALA A 111 -4.41 7.20 -1.22
N SER A 112 -4.13 8.47 -0.98
CA SER A 112 -3.80 9.44 -2.02
C SER A 112 -2.47 9.11 -2.69
N THR A 113 -2.26 9.64 -3.90
CA THR A 113 -0.98 9.52 -4.61
C THR A 113 0.21 9.93 -3.73
N ARG A 114 0.06 10.99 -2.91
CA ARG A 114 1.11 11.46 -2.00
C ARG A 114 1.40 10.44 -0.88
N GLU A 115 0.37 9.85 -0.29
CA GLU A 115 0.52 8.82 0.75
C GLU A 115 1.13 7.53 0.18
N LEU A 116 0.71 7.12 -1.02
CA LEU A 116 1.32 6.00 -1.75
C LEU A 116 2.79 6.27 -2.04
N MET A 117 3.13 7.45 -2.57
CA MET A 117 4.53 7.85 -2.82
C MET A 117 5.37 7.79 -1.53
N TYR A 118 4.84 8.31 -0.42
CA TYR A 118 5.51 8.24 0.87
C TYR A 118 5.72 6.79 1.30
N ARG A 119 4.67 5.95 1.33
CA ARG A 119 4.76 4.53 1.71
C ARG A 119 5.72 3.73 0.82
N MET A 120 5.77 4.07 -0.47
CA MET A 120 6.68 3.45 -1.43
C MET A 120 8.12 3.98 -1.31
N GLY A 121 8.34 5.20 -0.84
CA GLY A 121 9.65 5.86 -0.94
C GLY A 121 10.03 6.13 -2.39
N HIS A 122 9.03 6.29 -3.27
CA HIS A 122 9.26 6.70 -4.65
C HIS A 122 9.38 8.22 -4.69
N SER A 123 10.43 8.71 -5.34
CA SER A 123 10.67 10.15 -5.47
C SER A 123 9.91 10.77 -6.67
N THR A 124 9.16 9.98 -7.44
CA THR A 124 8.47 10.46 -8.65
C THR A 124 7.02 10.01 -8.75
N LEU A 125 6.18 10.92 -9.22
CA LEU A 125 4.74 10.74 -9.44
C LEU A 125 4.42 9.58 -10.39
N ARG A 126 5.22 9.40 -11.47
CA ARG A 126 4.98 8.36 -12.48
C ARG A 126 4.91 6.94 -11.89
N ALA A 127 5.73 6.66 -10.87
CA ALA A 127 5.74 5.36 -10.20
C ALA A 127 4.55 5.14 -9.25
N ALA A 128 3.85 6.21 -8.85
CA ALA A 128 2.63 6.12 -8.04
C ALA A 128 1.37 6.07 -8.90
N MET A 129 1.38 6.72 -10.07
CA MET A 129 0.24 6.72 -11.00
C MET A 129 -0.16 5.33 -11.48
N VAL A 130 0.79 4.38 -11.59
CA VAL A 130 0.50 2.97 -11.94
C VAL A 130 -0.56 2.36 -11.01
N TYR A 131 -0.51 2.67 -9.71
CA TYR A 131 -1.45 2.15 -8.72
C TYR A 131 -2.74 2.97 -8.66
N GLN A 132 -2.69 4.24 -9.05
CA GLN A 132 -3.89 5.07 -9.10
C GLN A 132 -4.84 4.62 -10.22
N HIS A 133 -4.34 4.08 -11.33
CA HIS A 133 -5.21 3.55 -12.38
C HIS A 133 -6.01 2.31 -11.94
N ALA A 134 -5.51 1.56 -10.94
CA ALA A 134 -6.24 0.45 -10.35
C ALA A 134 -7.46 0.91 -9.51
N THR A 135 -7.59 2.20 -9.21
CA THR A 135 -8.71 2.78 -8.44
C THR A 135 -9.96 3.08 -9.27
N SER A 136 -10.03 2.67 -10.54
CA SER A 136 -11.24 2.80 -11.37
C SER A 136 -12.48 2.10 -10.79
N LYS A 137 -12.29 1.16 -9.85
CA LYS A 137 -13.37 0.57 -9.03
C LYS A 137 -13.77 1.49 -7.86
N ARG A 138 -12.79 2.12 -7.22
CA ARG A 138 -13.01 3.07 -6.11
C ARG A 138 -13.70 4.35 -6.57
N ASP A 139 -13.37 4.83 -7.77
CA ASP A 139 -14.02 6.00 -8.38
C ASP A 139 -15.53 5.76 -8.55
N ARG A 140 -15.91 4.54 -8.97
CA ARG A 140 -17.32 4.11 -9.02
C ARG A 140 -17.99 4.06 -7.65
N GLU A 141 -17.27 3.64 -6.61
CA GLU A 141 -17.78 3.65 -5.23
C GLU A 141 -17.97 5.08 -4.69
N ILE A 142 -17.04 5.98 -4.98
CA ILE A 142 -17.12 7.40 -4.63
C ILE A 142 -18.31 8.05 -5.36
N ALA A 143 -18.45 7.81 -6.67
CA ALA A 143 -19.57 8.29 -7.46
C ALA A 143 -20.91 7.79 -6.90
N ALA A 144 -21.00 6.51 -6.52
CA ALA A 144 -22.21 5.94 -5.91
C ALA A 144 -22.56 6.61 -4.57
N GLU A 145 -21.56 6.94 -3.74
CA GLU A 145 -21.77 7.67 -2.48
C GLU A 145 -22.19 9.13 -2.71
N MET A 146 -21.59 9.80 -3.70
CA MET A 146 -22.03 11.14 -4.12
C MET A 146 -23.50 11.12 -4.57
N ASP A 147 -23.87 10.12 -5.36
CA ASP A 147 -25.24 9.90 -5.84
C ASP A 147 -26.23 9.74 -4.68
N ARG A 148 -25.85 8.92 -3.68
CA ARG A 148 -26.65 8.68 -2.48
C ARG A 148 -26.87 9.98 -1.69
N ARG A 149 -25.82 10.77 -1.48
CA ARG A 149 -25.90 12.06 -0.76
C ARG A 149 -26.74 13.09 -1.51
N ALA A 150 -26.58 13.17 -2.84
CA ALA A 150 -27.36 14.07 -3.68
C ALA A 150 -28.85 13.74 -3.63
N LYS A 151 -29.21 12.46 -3.77
CA LYS A 151 -30.61 11.98 -3.67
C LYS A 151 -31.23 12.30 -2.31
N ALA A 152 -30.49 12.08 -1.22
CA ALA A 152 -30.94 12.42 0.13
C ALA A 152 -31.18 13.93 0.32
N ALA A 153 -30.28 14.78 -0.18
CA ALA A 153 -30.43 16.23 -0.13
C ALA A 153 -31.63 16.74 -0.96
N MET A 154 -31.84 16.16 -2.15
CA MET A 154 -32.97 16.50 -3.03
C MET A 154 -34.32 16.11 -2.42
N SER A 155 -34.42 14.91 -1.85
CA SER A 155 -35.63 14.44 -1.16
C SER A 155 -35.99 15.32 0.04
N LYS A 156 -35.00 15.74 0.84
CA LYS A 156 -35.19 16.67 1.97
C LYS A 156 -35.68 18.06 1.52
N LYS A 157 -35.24 18.53 0.35
CA LYS A 157 -35.68 19.81 -0.25
C LYS A 157 -37.12 19.70 -0.78
N GLN A 158 -37.48 18.59 -1.41
CA GLN A 158 -38.85 18.33 -1.87
C GLN A 158 -39.84 18.22 -0.70
N ALA A 159 -39.49 17.50 0.38
CA ALA A 159 -40.32 17.41 1.58
C ALA A 159 -40.56 18.77 2.25
N ARG A 160 -39.57 19.66 2.24
CA ARG A 160 -39.71 21.05 2.73
C ARG A 160 -40.54 21.95 1.82
N GLY A 161 -40.58 21.69 0.52
CA GLY A 161 -41.39 22.45 -0.45
C GLY A 161 -42.88 22.13 -0.39
N VAL A 162 -43.24 20.88 -0.07
CA VAL A 162 -44.64 20.44 0.02
C VAL A 162 -45.34 20.99 1.28
N GLY A 163 -44.62 21.19 2.38
CA GLY A 163 -45.19 21.70 3.64
C GLY A 163 -45.62 23.18 3.63
N ARG A 164 -45.26 23.98 2.62
CA ARG A 164 -45.53 25.43 2.59
C ARG A 164 -46.73 25.84 1.72
N ARG A 165 -47.45 24.90 1.09
CA ARG A 165 -48.61 25.19 0.21
C ARG A 165 -49.99 24.90 0.82
N GLY A 166 -50.09 24.56 2.11
CA GLY A 166 -51.35 24.13 2.75
C GLY A 166 -51.97 25.10 3.76
N GLY A 167 -51.81 26.42 3.60
CA GLY A 167 -52.26 27.43 4.57
C GLY A 167 -53.09 28.56 3.97
N GLY A 168 -54.06 28.24 3.12
CA GLY A 168 -55.08 29.20 2.68
C GLY A 168 -56.45 28.68 3.09
N LYS A 169 -57.02 29.20 4.18
CA LYS A 169 -58.44 29.00 4.49
C LYS A 169 -59.09 30.34 4.83
N ALA A 170 -60.15 30.59 4.06
CA ALA A 170 -61.04 31.73 4.08
C ALA A 170 -61.80 31.89 5.40
N LYS A 171 -62.24 33.14 5.63
CA LYS A 171 -63.39 33.65 6.41
C LYS A 171 -63.12 35.15 6.59
N GLY A 172 -64.03 36.09 6.37
CA GLY A 172 -65.46 36.12 6.06
C GLY A 172 -65.87 37.59 6.15
#